data_AF-A0A661DX72-F1
#
_entry.id   AF-A0A661DX72-F1
#
_cell.length_a   1.000
_cell.length_b   1.000
_cell.length_c   1.000
_cell.angle_alpha   90.00
_cell.angle_beta   90.00
_cell.angle_gamma   90.00
#
_symmetry.space_group_name_H-M   'P 1'
#
loop_
_entity.id
_entity.type
_entity.pdbx_description
1 polymer ?
#
loop_
_entity_poly.entity_id
_entity_poly.type
_entity_poly.pdbx_seq_one_letter_code
_entity_poly.pdbx_strand_id
1 'polypeptide(L)' 'MTINSLMLDLQGTSLSAEEVEMIQHPLTGGAILFSRN' A
#
# COMPACT_ATOMS: atom_id res chain seq x y z
N MET A 1 -6.98 -3.81 15.73
CA MET A 1 -6.38 -3.37 14.46
C MET A 1 -7.13 -2.13 14.02
N THR A 2 -6.52 -0.96 14.16
CA THR A 2 -7.09 0.30 13.65
C THR A 2 -6.74 0.37 12.17
N ILE A 3 -7.75 0.33 11.30
CA ILE A 3 -7.56 0.61 9.88
C ILE A 3 -7.56 2.13 9.76
N ASN A 4 -6.45 2.70 9.31
CA ASN A 4 -6.31 4.14 9.11
C ASN A 4 -6.84 4.56 7.73
N SER A 5 -6.98 5.85 7.47
CA SER A 5 -7.69 6.34 6.28
C SER A 5 -6.81 6.50 5.04
N LEU A 6 -5.51 6.19 5.12
CA LEU A 6 -4.60 6.31 3.98
C LEU A 6 -4.71 5.09 3.08
N MET A 7 -5.07 5.32 1.82
CA MET A 7 -5.04 4.33 0.75
C MET A 7 -3.84 4.63 -0.17
N LEU A 8 -3.00 3.63 -0.38
CA LEU A 8 -1.82 3.72 -1.26
C LEU A 8 -2.11 3.02 -2.59
N ASP A 9 -1.51 3.46 -3.68
CA ASP A 9 -1.44 2.67 -4.91
C ASP A 9 -0.07 2.00 -5.05
N LEU A 10 -0.01 0.94 -5.85
CA LEU A 10 1.23 0.24 -6.15
C LEU A 10 1.73 0.66 -7.54
N GLN A 11 3.04 0.55 -7.77
CA GLN A 11 3.65 0.93 -9.04
C GLN A 11 3.58 -0.20 -10.10
N GLY A 12 3.47 -1.45 -9.68
CA GLY A 12 3.37 -2.60 -10.58
C GLY A 12 2.78 -3.85 -9.92
N THR A 13 3.11 -5.01 -10.48
CA THR A 13 2.60 -6.34 -10.05
C THR A 13 3.45 -7.00 -8.96
N SER A 14 4.49 -6.31 -8.49
CA SER A 14 5.41 -6.82 -7.47
C SER A 14 5.75 -5.71 -6.50
N LEU A 15 5.80 -6.07 -5.21
CA LEU A 15 6.14 -5.13 -4.15
C LEU A 15 7.65 -4.90 -4.09
N SER A 16 8.05 -3.64 -4.20
CA SER A 16 9.39 -3.18 -3.86
C SER A 16 9.60 -3.13 -2.35
N ALA A 17 10.85 -3.12 -1.90
CA ALA A 17 11.18 -3.01 -0.48
C ALA A 17 10.60 -1.73 0.15
N GLU A 18 10.59 -0.62 -0.60
CA GLU A 18 10.03 0.66 -0.19
C GLU A 18 8.50 0.59 -0.02
N GLU A 19 7.78 -0.03 -0.98
CA GLU A 19 6.33 -0.24 -0.87
C GLU A 19 5.97 -1.13 0.33
N VAL A 20 6.80 -2.13 0.65
CA VAL A 20 6.60 -2.97 1.85
C VAL A 20 6.72 -2.14 3.12
N GLU A 21 7.72 -1.26 3.22
CA GLU A 21 7.87 -0.36 4.37
C GLU A 21 6.69 0.61 4.49
N MET A 22 6.21 1.16 3.36
CA MET A 22 5.05 2.05 3.33
C MET A 22 3.75 1.35 3.75
N ILE A 23 3.53 0.10 3.32
CA ILE A 23 2.34 -0.67 3.69
C ILE A 23 2.34 -0.99 5.19
N GLN A 24 3.51 -1.23 5.77
CA GLN A 24 3.66 -1.47 7.22
C GLN A 24 3.51 -0.19 8.07
N HIS A 25 3.50 0.98 7.45
CA HIS A 25 3.35 2.24 8.16
C HIS A 25 2.00 2.31 8.89
N PRO A 26 1.96 2.73 10.17
CA PRO A 26 0.74 2.71 10.98
C PRO A 26 -0.40 3.56 10.40
N LEU A 27 -0.11 4.60 9.61
CA LEU A 27 -1.13 5.41 8.94
C LEU A 27 -1.79 4.74 7.73
N THR A 28 -1.21 3.66 7.21
CA THR A 28 -1.72 2.95 6.04
C THR A 28 -2.92 2.09 6.43
N GLY A 29 -4.04 2.30 5.73
CA GLY A 29 -5.28 1.54 5.91
C GLY A 29 -5.48 0.42 4.90
N GLY A 30 -4.90 0.58 3.71
CA GLY A 30 -5.01 -0.38 2.63
C GLY A 30 -4.31 0.09 1.36
N ALA A 31 -4.37 -0.74 0.33
CA ALA A 31 -3.87 -0.44 -1.00
C ALA A 31 -4.99 -0.57 -2.04
N ILE A 32 -4.99 0.30 -3.04
CA ILE A 32 -5.89 0.27 -4.20
C ILE A 32 -5.14 -0.35 -5.37
N LEU A 33 -5.77 -1.35 -6.00
CA LEU A 33 -5.24 -1.98 -7.21
C LEU A 33 -5.86 -1.34 -8.46
N PHE A 34 -5.02 -1.04 -9.43
CA PHE A 34 -5.41 -0.61 -10.77
C PHE A 34 -5.04 -1.66 -11.81
N SER A 35 -5.49 -1.49 -13.05
CA SER A 35 -5.15 -2.40 -14.16
C SER A 35 -3.65 -2.50 -14.49
N ARG A 36 -2.80 -1.65 -13.90
CA ARG A 36 -1.34 -1.70 -14.04
C ARG A 36 -0.64 -2.56 -12.97
N ASN A 37 -1.40 -3.02 -11.97
CA ASN A 37 -0.92 -3.77 -10.82
C ASN A 37 -1.23 -5.25 -10.94
#